data_AF-A0A9E3DK13-F1
#
_entry.id   AF-A0A9E3DK13-F1
#
_cell.length_a   1.000
_cell.length_b   1.000
_cell.length_c   1.000
_cell.angle_alpha   90.00
_cell.angle_beta   90.00
_cell.angle_gamma   90.00
#
_symmetry.space_group_name_H-M   'P 1'
#
loop_
_entity.id
_entity.type
_entity.pdbx_description
1 polymer ?
#
loop_
_entity_poly.entity_id
_entity_poly.type
_entity_poly.pdbx_seq_one_letter_code
_entity_poly.pdbx_strand_id
1 'polypeptide(L)'
;MAKSTLSFVCQNCGAAYNRWQGKCVSCGEWNTLAEEDTGGSVPVSVRARRKGRSFALESLAGKSQDAPRLSSGMTELDRVTGGGFVRGSVLLVGGDPGIGKSTLLTQATSQLARAGHRAVYISGEEAIAQVRLRAERLGLADAPVQLAAETSVE
;
A
#
# COMPACT_ATOMS: atom_id res chain seq x y z
N MET A 1 3.83 13.72 -33.30
CA MET A 1 4.89 12.90 -33.93
C MET A 1 5.06 11.64 -33.11
N ALA A 2 4.86 10.47 -33.72
CA ALA A 2 5.06 9.19 -33.05
C ALA A 2 6.53 9.06 -32.65
N LYS A 3 6.80 8.71 -31.39
CA LYS A 3 8.15 8.56 -30.86
C LYS A 3 8.71 7.26 -31.46
N SER A 4 9.70 7.36 -32.35
CA SER A 4 10.36 6.20 -32.95
C SER A 4 10.90 5.31 -31.84
N THR A 5 10.54 4.03 -31.88
CA THR A 5 11.10 3.04 -30.96
C THR A 5 12.36 2.53 -31.62
N LEU A 6 13.51 2.98 -31.11
CA LEU A 6 14.81 2.59 -31.66
C LEU A 6 15.00 1.08 -31.48
N SER A 7 15.22 0.36 -32.59
CA SER A 7 15.60 -1.05 -32.60
C SER A 7 17.05 -1.18 -33.04
N PHE A 8 17.79 -2.10 -32.44
CA PHE A 8 19.19 -2.40 -32.78
C PHE A 8 19.27 -3.81 -33.35
N VAL A 9 19.61 -3.94 -34.62
CA VAL A 9 19.66 -5.21 -35.35
C VAL A 9 21.10 -5.59 -35.63
N CYS A 10 21.45 -6.84 -35.30
CA CYS A 10 22.76 -7.39 -35.61
C CYS A 10 22.89 -7.65 -37.11
N GLN A 11 23.81 -6.93 -37.77
CA GLN A 11 24.07 -7.04 -39.20
C GLN A 11 24.70 -8.40 -39.61
N ASN A 12 25.13 -9.22 -38.65
CA ASN A 12 25.68 -10.54 -38.91
C ASN A 12 24.65 -11.68 -38.80
N CYS A 13 23.66 -11.56 -37.90
CA CYS A 13 22.71 -12.65 -37.62
C CYS A 13 21.23 -12.25 -37.59
N GLY A 14 20.91 -10.97 -37.77
CA GLY A 14 19.54 -10.44 -37.77
C GLY A 14 18.88 -10.36 -36.40
N ALA A 15 19.57 -10.69 -35.31
CA ALA A 15 19.00 -10.58 -33.96
C ALA A 15 18.70 -9.12 -33.60
N ALA A 16 17.47 -8.85 -33.15
CA ALA A 16 16.99 -7.51 -32.81
C ALA A 16 16.93 -7.29 -31.30
N TYR A 17 17.31 -6.09 -30.87
CA TYR A 17 17.37 -5.66 -29.47
C TYR A 17 16.74 -4.28 -29.31
N ASN A 18 16.29 -3.96 -28.10
CA ASN A 18 15.67 -2.66 -27.77
C ASN A 18 16.65 -1.66 -27.13
N ARG A 19 17.93 -2.03 -27.03
CA ARG A 19 19.02 -1.19 -26.52
C ARG A 19 20.35 -1.61 -27.16
N TRP A 20 21.26 -0.66 -27.36
CA TRP A 20 22.61 -0.95 -27.78
C TRP A 20 23.41 -1.59 -26.62
N GLN A 21 24.19 -2.62 -26.92
CA GLN A 21 24.94 -3.38 -25.91
C GLN A 21 26.32 -3.86 -26.37
N GLY A 22 26.85 -3.29 -27.46
CA GLY A 22 28.21 -3.54 -27.97
C GLY A 22 28.45 -4.93 -28.58
N LYS A 23 27.98 -6.01 -27.95
CA LYS A 23 28.12 -7.40 -28.39
C LYS A 23 26.74 -8.02 -28.67
N CYS A 24 26.62 -8.69 -29.82
CA CYS A 24 25.45 -9.52 -30.10
C CYS A 24 25.49 -10.79 -29.24
N VAL A 25 24.46 -11.02 -28.41
CA VAL A 25 24.39 -12.21 -27.56
C VAL A 25 23.99 -13.47 -28.34
N SER A 26 23.42 -13.31 -29.54
CA SER A 26 23.01 -14.44 -30.39
C SER A 26 24.16 -15.04 -31.18
N CYS A 27 25.04 -14.21 -31.78
CA CYS A 27 26.16 -14.70 -32.59
C CYS A 27 27.54 -14.43 -31.98
N GLY A 28 27.62 -13.71 -30.86
CA GLY A 28 28.87 -13.44 -30.16
C GLY A 28 29.74 -12.32 -30.77
N GLU A 29 29.33 -11.74 -31.89
CA GLU A 29 30.11 -10.71 -32.59
C GLU A 29 30.02 -9.33 -31.93
N TRP A 30 31.13 -8.60 -31.99
CA TRP A 30 31.24 -7.24 -31.45
C TRP A 30 30.97 -6.18 -32.52
N ASN A 31 30.39 -5.05 -32.12
CA ASN A 31 30.12 -3.88 -32.97
C ASN A 31 29.31 -4.18 -34.25
N THR A 32 28.54 -5.26 -34.25
CA THR A 32 27.67 -5.63 -35.38
C THR A 32 26.22 -5.16 -35.21
N LEU A 33 25.87 -4.53 -34.08
CA LEU A 33 24.54 -3.99 -33.81
C LEU A 33 24.40 -2.60 -34.46
N ALA A 34 23.55 -2.48 -35.48
CA ALA A 34 23.20 -1.21 -36.12
C ALA A 34 21.78 -0.79 -35.73
N GLU A 35 21.55 0.51 -35.65
CA GLU A 35 20.23 1.07 -35.38
C GLU A 35 19.37 1.01 -36.65
N GLU A 36 18.21 0.36 -36.55
CA GLU A 36 17.22 0.31 -37.61
C GLU A 36 15.93 0.97 -37.12
N ASP A 37 15.45 1.96 -37.88
CA ASP A 37 14.18 2.61 -37.61
C ASP A 37 13.06 1.69 -38.11
N THR A 38 12.57 0.81 -37.24
CA THR A 38 11.43 -0.04 -37.57
C THR A 38 10.18 0.82 -37.60
N GLY A 39 9.90 1.46 -38.74
CA GLY A 39 8.69 2.25 -39.03
C GLY A 39 7.36 1.45 -39.00
N GLY A 40 7.36 0.25 -38.42
CA GLY A 40 6.20 -0.59 -38.25
C GLY A 40 5.45 -0.25 -36.97
N SER A 41 4.36 0.50 -37.09
CA SER A 41 3.41 0.74 -36.01
C SER A 41 2.70 -0.55 -35.62
N VAL A 42 3.25 -1.31 -34.67
CA VAL A 42 2.47 -2.31 -33.93
C VAL A 42 1.46 -1.51 -33.08
N PRO A 43 0.15 -1.79 -33.14
CA PRO A 43 -0.82 -1.12 -32.30
C PRO A 43 -0.70 -1.68 -30.89
N VAL A 44 0.35 -1.27 -30.18
CA VAL A 44 0.35 -1.36 -28.72
C VAL A 44 -0.69 -0.34 -28.29
N SER A 45 -1.82 -0.81 -27.78
CA SER A 45 -2.74 0.05 -27.05
C SER A 45 -2.01 0.52 -25.79
N VAL A 46 -1.17 1.54 -25.94
CA VAL A 46 -0.53 2.24 -24.84
C VAL A 46 -1.69 2.92 -24.13
N ARG A 47 -2.25 2.25 -23.11
CA ARG A 47 -3.09 2.94 -22.13
C ARG A 47 -2.27 4.14 -21.69
N ALA A 48 -2.71 5.34 -22.08
CA ALA A 48 -2.03 6.57 -21.76
C ALA A 48 -1.72 6.53 -20.26
N ARG A 49 -0.43 6.64 -19.89
CA ARG A 49 -0.05 6.79 -18.48
C ARG A 49 -0.93 7.89 -17.92
N ARG A 50 -1.83 7.53 -16.99
CA ARG A 50 -2.76 8.49 -16.38
C ARG A 50 -1.89 9.57 -15.76
N LYS A 51 -1.85 10.75 -16.38
CA LYS A 51 -1.14 11.91 -15.83
C LYS A 51 -1.81 12.20 -14.48
N GLY A 52 -1.02 12.29 -13.41
CA GLY A 52 -1.55 12.56 -12.08
C GLY A 52 -2.41 13.82 -12.09
N ARG A 53 -3.44 13.88 -11.23
CA ARG A 53 -4.30 15.06 -11.11
C ARG A 53 -3.54 16.14 -10.36
N SER A 54 -3.40 17.33 -10.94
CA SER A 54 -2.89 18.51 -10.23
C SER A 54 -3.90 18.93 -9.16
N PHE A 55 -3.40 19.34 -8.00
CA PHE A 55 -4.20 19.92 -6.92
C PHE A 55 -3.56 21.21 -6.41
N ALA A 56 -4.35 22.12 -5.86
CA ALA A 56 -3.86 23.37 -5.31
C ALA A 56 -3.18 23.11 -3.95
N LEU A 57 -2.11 23.85 -3.67
CA LEU A 57 -1.53 23.91 -2.33
C LEU A 57 -2.32 24.93 -1.51
N GLU A 58 -2.75 24.54 -0.32
CA GLU A 58 -3.48 25.40 0.60
C GLU A 58 -2.60 25.84 1.77
N SER A 59 -2.88 27.03 2.33
CA SER A 59 -2.22 27.51 3.53
C SER A 59 -2.67 26.71 4.75
N LEU A 60 -1.79 26.57 5.75
CA LEU A 60 -2.17 26.04 7.06
C LEU A 60 -3.20 26.94 7.77
N ALA A 61 -3.17 28.25 7.48
CA ALA A 61 -4.16 29.19 7.98
C ALA A 61 -5.40 29.17 7.09
N GLY A 62 -6.57 28.89 7.68
CA GLY A 62 -7.83 28.85 6.96
C GLY A 62 -8.96 28.30 7.82
N LYS A 63 -10.18 28.32 7.28
CA LYS A 63 -11.32 27.60 7.86
C LYS A 63 -11.56 26.35 7.02
N SER A 64 -11.58 25.20 7.67
CA SER A 64 -11.92 23.92 7.04
C SER A 64 -13.16 23.36 7.72
N GLN A 65 -13.92 22.55 6.97
CA GLN A 65 -15.00 21.79 7.57
C GLN A 65 -14.41 20.59 8.31
N ASP A 66 -14.89 20.31 9.51
CA ASP A 66 -14.48 19.11 10.23
C ASP A 66 -14.91 17.86 9.47
N ALA A 67 -13.96 16.95 9.30
CA ALA A 67 -14.25 15.66 8.70
C ALA A 67 -15.14 14.83 9.64
N PRO A 68 -16.11 14.06 9.13
CA PRO A 68 -16.90 13.14 9.96
C PRO A 68 -16.00 12.17 10.72
N ARG A 69 -16.20 12.10 12.04
CA ARG A 69 -15.42 11.24 12.94
C ARG A 69 -16.24 10.06 13.42
N LEU A 70 -15.51 8.98 13.68
CA LEU A 70 -16.01 7.76 14.28
C LEU A 70 -15.49 7.65 15.71
N SER A 71 -16.37 7.81 16.71
CA SER A 71 -16.00 7.58 18.11
C SER A 71 -15.59 6.12 18.30
N SER A 72 -14.51 5.91 19.07
CA SER A 72 -14.06 4.59 19.48
C SER A 72 -14.89 4.02 20.64
N GLY A 73 -15.71 4.84 21.31
CA GLY A 73 -16.36 4.51 22.57
C GLY A 73 -15.40 4.51 23.78
N MET A 74 -14.14 4.92 23.59
CA MET A 74 -13.13 5.03 24.64
C MET A 74 -12.75 6.50 24.85
N THR A 75 -13.23 7.11 25.94
CA THR A 75 -13.13 8.56 26.18
C THR A 75 -11.70 9.12 26.00
N GLU A 76 -10.69 8.49 26.60
CA GLU A 76 -9.31 9.01 26.51
C GLU A 76 -8.70 8.79 25.11
N LEU A 77 -9.08 7.72 24.40
CA LEU A 77 -8.62 7.51 23.02
C LEU A 77 -9.27 8.53 22.07
N ASP A 78 -10.56 8.78 22.25
CA ASP A 78 -11.28 9.81 21.50
C ASP A 78 -10.68 11.20 21.78
N ARG A 79 -10.35 11.50 23.05
CA ARG A 79 -9.66 12.75 23.42
C ARG A 79 -8.34 12.93 22.67
N VAL A 80 -7.47 11.91 22.66
CA VAL A 80 -6.16 11.98 21.99
C VAL A 80 -6.29 12.07 20.47
N THR A 81 -7.32 11.45 19.88
CA THR A 81 -7.57 11.49 18.43
C THR A 81 -8.36 12.73 17.97
N GLY A 82 -8.75 13.61 18.89
CA GLY A 82 -9.51 14.83 18.59
C GLY A 82 -11.00 14.57 18.32
N GLY A 83 -11.60 13.65 19.08
CA GLY A 83 -13.01 13.27 19.00
C GLY A 83 -13.29 11.97 18.23
N GLY A 84 -12.28 11.11 18.04
CA GLY A 84 -12.40 9.83 17.32
C GLY A 84 -11.73 9.83 15.94
N PHE A 85 -11.88 8.71 15.23
CA PHE A 85 -11.18 8.42 13.98
C PHE A 85 -11.79 9.11 12.77
N VAL A 86 -10.95 9.74 11.94
CA VAL A 86 -11.38 10.32 10.66
C VAL A 86 -11.49 9.22 9.60
N ARG A 87 -12.57 9.20 8.82
CA ARG A 87 -12.75 8.23 7.74
C ARG A 87 -11.65 8.37 6.68
N GLY A 88 -11.03 7.25 6.29
CA GLY A 88 -9.93 7.23 5.32
C GLY A 88 -8.58 7.67 5.87
N SER A 89 -8.47 7.91 7.18
CA SER A 89 -7.20 8.20 7.84
C SER A 89 -6.44 6.92 8.22
N VAL A 90 -5.15 7.08 8.51
CA VAL A 90 -4.29 6.07 9.12
C VAL A 90 -3.76 6.65 10.43
N LEU A 91 -3.79 5.85 11.50
CA LEU A 91 -3.24 6.20 12.80
C LEU A 91 -2.17 5.18 13.21
N LEU A 92 -1.00 5.68 13.60
CA LEU A 92 0.11 4.88 14.11
C LEU A 92 0.15 4.98 15.64
N VAL A 93 0.08 3.83 16.32
CA VAL A 93 0.28 3.75 17.78
C VAL A 93 1.66 3.17 18.05
N GLY A 94 2.59 4.05 18.43
CA GLY A 94 3.96 3.70 18.82
C GLY A 94 4.16 3.67 20.34
N GLY A 95 5.26 3.05 20.78
CA GLY A 95 5.65 3.01 22.20
C GLY A 95 6.44 1.76 22.55
N ASP A 96 6.99 1.73 23.76
CA ASP A 96 7.87 0.65 24.22
C ASP A 96 7.19 -0.73 24.24
N PRO A 97 7.94 -1.84 24.11
CA PRO A 97 7.42 -3.17 24.36
C PRO A 97 6.73 -3.25 25.73
N GLY A 98 5.56 -3.88 25.80
CA GLY A 98 4.83 -4.04 27.06
C GLY A 98 4.02 -2.82 27.53
N ILE A 99 4.10 -1.65 26.89
CA ILE A 99 3.32 -0.46 27.29
C ILE A 99 1.79 -0.57 27.09
N GLY A 100 1.32 -1.68 26.51
CA GLY A 100 -0.12 -1.96 26.34
C GLY A 100 -0.71 -1.61 24.97
N LYS A 101 0.11 -1.40 23.93
CA LYS A 101 -0.37 -1.08 22.56
C LYS A 101 -1.40 -2.09 22.02
N SER A 102 -1.04 -3.38 21.99
CA SER A 102 -1.93 -4.43 21.49
C SER A 102 -3.18 -4.59 22.36
N THR A 103 -3.06 -4.34 23.67
CA THR A 103 -4.20 -4.31 24.61
C THR A 103 -5.18 -3.20 24.25
N LEU A 104 -4.69 -1.97 24.09
CA LEU A 104 -5.48 -0.81 23.69
C LEU A 104 -6.17 -1.05 22.34
N LEU A 105 -5.44 -1.56 21.35
CA LEU A 105 -5.99 -1.84 20.02
C LEU A 105 -7.04 -2.97 20.04
N THR A 106 -6.85 -3.99 20.88
CA THR A 106 -7.86 -5.05 21.08
C THR A 106 -9.15 -4.47 21.67
N GLN A 107 -9.04 -3.57 22.66
CA GLN A 107 -10.20 -2.89 23.25
C GLN A 107 -10.91 -1.98 22.24
N ALA A 108 -10.16 -1.13 21.53
CA ALA A 108 -10.71 -0.19 20.57
C ALA A 108 -11.43 -0.90 19.41
N THR A 109 -10.81 -1.93 18.82
CA THR A 109 -11.43 -2.72 17.75
C THR A 109 -12.68 -3.45 18.23
N SER A 110 -12.67 -3.98 19.45
CA SER A 110 -13.84 -4.63 20.05
C SER A 110 -15.00 -3.67 20.30
N GLN A 111 -14.72 -2.45 20.79
CA GLN A 111 -15.74 -1.42 21.00
C GLN A 111 -16.37 -0.96 19.68
N LEU A 112 -15.54 -0.74 18.66
CA LEU A 112 -16.03 -0.41 17.31
C LEU A 112 -16.90 -1.54 16.74
N ALA A 113 -16.49 -2.80 16.93
CA ALA A 113 -17.26 -3.96 16.49
C ALA A 113 -18.63 -4.05 17.19
N ARG A 114 -18.67 -3.86 18.52
CA ARG A 114 -19.90 -3.84 19.30
C ARG A 114 -20.82 -2.68 18.95
N ALA A 115 -20.27 -1.54 18.51
CA ALA A 115 -21.03 -0.42 17.97
C ALA A 115 -21.59 -0.67 16.55
N GLY A 116 -21.40 -1.86 15.97
CA GLY A 116 -21.93 -2.25 14.67
C GLY A 116 -21.02 -1.94 13.48
N HIS A 117 -19.77 -1.51 13.73
CA HIS A 117 -18.79 -1.32 12.65
C HIS A 117 -18.08 -2.63 12.32
N ARG A 118 -17.77 -2.85 11.04
CA ARG A 118 -16.90 -3.97 10.66
C ARG A 118 -15.48 -3.66 11.15
N ALA A 119 -15.00 -4.43 12.13
CA ALA A 119 -13.63 -4.35 12.63
C ALA A 119 -12.84 -5.61 12.23
N VAL A 120 -11.60 -5.41 11.78
CA VAL A 120 -10.66 -6.48 11.45
C VAL A 120 -9.38 -6.23 12.22
N TYR A 121 -8.94 -7.21 13.01
CA TYR A 121 -7.65 -7.22 13.68
C TYR A 121 -6.71 -8.16 12.92
N ILE A 122 -5.61 -7.63 12.39
CA ILE A 122 -4.60 -8.41 11.67
C ILE A 122 -3.30 -8.33 12.47
N SER A 123 -2.77 -9.49 12.84
CA SER A 123 -1.52 -9.62 13.60
C SER A 123 -0.37 -10.06 12.70
N GLY A 124 0.77 -9.38 12.80
CA GLY A 124 2.03 -9.78 12.16
C GLY A 124 3.03 -10.47 13.11
N GLU A 125 2.87 -10.31 14.42
CA GLU A 125 3.84 -10.80 15.42
C GLU A 125 3.27 -11.89 16.33
N GLU A 126 1.94 -11.95 16.48
CA GLU A 126 1.27 -12.83 17.44
C GLU A 126 0.34 -13.82 16.72
N ALA A 127 0.32 -15.06 17.19
CA ALA A 127 -0.61 -16.07 16.71
C ALA A 127 -2.06 -15.79 17.15
N ILE A 128 -3.03 -16.33 16.41
CA ILE A 128 -4.48 -16.22 16.70
C ILE A 128 -4.80 -16.56 18.17
N ALA A 129 -4.21 -17.63 18.70
CA ALA A 129 -4.47 -18.08 20.06
C ALA A 129 -4.02 -17.06 21.13
N GLN A 130 -2.90 -16.36 20.90
CA GLN A 130 -2.40 -15.33 21.82
C GLN A 130 -3.33 -14.11 21.86
N VAL A 131 -3.81 -13.67 20.69
CA VAL A 131 -4.76 -12.57 20.59
C VAL A 131 -6.09 -12.94 21.26
N ARG A 132 -6.59 -14.16 21.06
CA ARG A 132 -7.82 -14.66 21.73
C ARG A 132 -7.68 -14.71 23.24
N LEU A 133 -6.58 -15.26 23.75
CA LEU A 133 -6.31 -15.32 25.19
C LEU A 133 -6.29 -13.90 25.82
N ARG A 134 -5.76 -12.91 25.10
CA ARG A 134 -5.82 -11.50 25.53
C ARG A 134 -7.27 -11.00 25.54
N ALA A 135 -8.05 -11.25 24.49
CA ALA A 135 -9.44 -10.83 24.43
C ALA A 135 -10.29 -11.46 25.56
N GLU A 136 -10.06 -12.74 25.89
CA GLU A 136 -10.70 -13.42 27.02
C GLU A 136 -10.38 -12.73 28.35
N ARG A 137 -9.11 -12.45 28.64
CA ARG A 137 -8.68 -11.75 29.86
C ARG A 137 -9.30 -10.36 30.00
N LEU A 138 -9.61 -9.71 28.88
CA LEU A 138 -10.23 -8.38 28.83
C LEU A 138 -11.76 -8.42 28.84
N GLY A 139 -12.40 -9.60 28.81
CA GLY A 139 -13.86 -9.72 28.71
C GLY A 139 -14.41 -9.31 27.33
N LEU A 140 -13.65 -9.58 26.28
CA LEU A 140 -13.93 -9.16 24.90
C LEU A 140 -14.04 -10.34 23.91
N ALA A 141 -14.04 -11.59 24.40
CA ALA A 141 -14.04 -12.78 23.55
C ALA A 141 -15.29 -12.92 22.66
N ASP A 142 -16.39 -12.28 23.05
CA ASP A 142 -17.68 -12.23 22.34
C ASP A 142 -17.78 -11.07 21.34
N ALA A 143 -16.80 -10.15 21.30
CA ALA A 143 -16.83 -9.03 20.38
C ALA A 143 -16.73 -9.53 18.93
N PRO A 144 -17.57 -9.02 17.99
CA PRO A 144 -17.61 -9.52 16.61
C PRO A 144 -16.46 -8.98 15.74
N VAL A 145 -15.22 -9.17 16.20
CA VAL A 145 -13.99 -8.75 15.51
C VAL A 145 -13.53 -9.88 14.58
N GLN A 146 -13.29 -9.56 13.30
CA GLN A 146 -12.67 -10.49 12.36
C GLN A 146 -11.16 -10.54 12.65
N LEU A 147 -10.61 -11.72 12.87
CA LEU A 147 -9.21 -11.89 13.30
C LEU A 147 -8.42 -12.68 12.27
N ALA A 148 -7.26 -12.16 11.88
CA ALA A 148 -6.27 -12.86 11.07
C ALA A 148 -4.88 -12.69 11.70
N ALA A 149 -4.02 -13.67 11.48
CA ALA A 149 -2.61 -13.60 11.88
C ALA A 149 -1.78 -14.17 10.74
N GLU A 150 -0.72 -13.46 10.37
CA GLU A 150 0.32 -13.94 9.47
C GLU A 150 1.65 -13.62 10.14
N THR A 151 2.24 -14.63 10.78
CA THR A 151 3.48 -14.49 11.56
C THR A 151 4.72 -14.82 10.73
N SER A 152 4.55 -15.17 9.45
CA SER A 152 5.61 -15.50 8.50
C SER A 152 5.53 -14.60 7.27
N VAL A 153 5.58 -13.27 7.48
CA VAL A 153 5.70 -12.30 6.39
C VAL A 153 7.16 -12.21 5.93
N GLU A 154 7.68 -13.31 5.38
CA GLU A 154 8.91 -13.34 4.57
C GLU A 154 8.55 -13.49 3.09
#